data_AF-A0A357A4Y1-F1
#
_entry.id   AF-A0A357A4Y1-F1
#
_cell.length_a   1.000
_cell.length_b   1.000
_cell.length_c   1.000
_cell.angle_alpha   90.00
_cell.angle_beta   90.00
_cell.angle_gamma   90.00
#
_symmetry.space_group_name_H-M   'P 1'
#
loop_
_entity.id
_entity.type
_entity.pdbx_description
1 polymer ?
#
loop_
_entity_poly.entity_id
_entity_poly.type
_entity_poly.pdbx_seq_one_letter_code
_entity_poly.pdbx_strand_id
1 'polypeptide(L)'
;MLQQDPSPINSEREPHEPPQAESSANGTSGLNTKPEVDIQEELERLKEMILMSTRIPWTRYTFVDEDQLLDQIELIQFHLPKVFEQSVTLVSNRDEIMLKAKRYSQDLISAAEQQASEILDEMSLVQQAEQEAQAIWQQTLQECQKTKENLVLELQELEKQSTQDLELQRQKLLEECEMIQKGADDYADQVLQDLESRLGEMLRVVRNGREQLQ
;
A
#
# COMPACT_ATOMS: atom_id res chain seq x y z
N MET A 1 -17.28 -28.59 1.70
CA MET A 1 -16.40 -29.77 1.54
C MET A 1 -15.53 -29.53 0.33
N LEU A 2 -14.20 -29.47 0.53
CA LEU A 2 -13.10 -29.81 -0.42
C LEU A 2 -13.04 -28.98 -1.73
N GLN A 3 -11.95 -28.37 -2.19
CA GLN A 3 -10.54 -28.35 -1.84
C GLN A 3 -9.96 -27.07 -2.45
N GLN A 4 -9.11 -26.37 -1.68
CA GLN A 4 -8.17 -25.38 -2.19
C GLN A 4 -6.83 -26.10 -2.38
N ASP A 5 -6.25 -25.99 -3.57
CA ASP A 5 -4.80 -26.02 -3.79
C ASP A 5 -4.45 -24.67 -4.43
N PRO A 6 -3.38 -24.02 -3.98
CA PRO A 6 -2.13 -24.22 -4.71
C PRO A 6 -0.88 -24.45 -3.83
N SER A 7 0.05 -25.16 -4.46
CA SER A 7 1.41 -25.58 -4.13
C SER A 7 2.24 -24.72 -3.17
N PRO A 8 3.22 -25.35 -2.48
CA PRO A 8 4.10 -24.66 -1.54
C PRO A 8 5.12 -23.82 -2.31
N ILE A 9 5.09 -22.51 -2.16
CA ILE A 9 6.23 -21.66 -2.53
C ILE A 9 7.25 -21.81 -1.41
N ASN A 10 8.33 -22.50 -1.76
CA ASN A 10 9.49 -22.75 -0.92
C ASN A 10 10.03 -21.41 -0.39
N SER A 11 10.07 -21.30 0.93
CA SER A 11 10.60 -20.15 1.67
C SER A 11 12.12 -20.25 1.73
N GLU A 12 12.80 -19.90 0.65
CA GLU A 12 14.24 -19.60 0.66
C GLU A 12 14.42 -18.10 0.45
N ARG A 13 14.09 -17.33 1.49
CA ARG A 13 14.56 -15.96 1.64
C ARG A 13 15.80 -16.03 2.52
N GLU A 14 16.98 -16.00 1.90
CA GLU A 14 18.22 -15.80 2.64
C GLU A 14 18.08 -14.56 3.54
N PRO A 15 18.54 -14.62 4.80
CA PRO A 15 18.60 -13.43 5.62
C PRO A 15 19.70 -12.54 5.06
N HIS A 16 19.31 -11.48 4.36
CA HIS A 16 20.20 -10.37 4.08
C HIS A 16 20.64 -9.77 5.42
N GLU A 17 21.88 -10.09 5.77
CA GLU A 17 22.60 -9.56 6.90
C GLU A 17 22.62 -8.01 6.79
N PRO A 18 22.13 -7.27 7.79
CA PRO A 18 22.28 -5.82 7.78
C PRO A 18 23.77 -5.50 7.78
N PRO A 19 24.23 -4.42 7.11
CA PRO A 19 25.60 -3.97 7.28
C PRO A 19 25.81 -3.72 8.77
N GLN A 20 26.72 -4.50 9.35
CA GLN A 20 27.13 -4.38 10.73
C GLN A 20 27.57 -2.93 10.93
N ALA A 21 26.67 -2.12 11.50
CA ALA A 21 27.04 -0.89 12.15
C ALA A 21 27.87 -1.31 13.36
N GLU A 22 29.17 -1.48 13.14
CA GLU A 22 30.13 -1.69 14.20
C GLU A 22 29.92 -0.58 15.21
N SER A 23 29.42 -1.01 16.36
CA SER A 23 29.25 -0.24 17.57
C SER A 23 30.57 0.45 17.88
N SER A 24 30.66 1.73 17.51
CA SER A 24 31.66 2.65 18.02
C SER A 24 31.34 2.92 19.50
N ALA A 25 31.64 1.94 20.32
CA ALA A 25 31.70 2.06 21.77
C ALA A 25 33.03 1.46 22.23
N ASN A 26 34.13 2.06 21.76
CA ASN A 26 35.40 1.93 22.44
C ASN A 26 35.93 3.32 22.75
N GLY A 27 35.30 3.91 23.78
CA GLY A 27 35.87 5.04 24.47
C GLY A 27 37.18 4.61 25.14
N THR A 28 38.19 5.46 24.95
CA THR A 28 39.40 5.55 25.78
C THR A 28 40.27 4.31 25.87
N SER A 29 41.24 4.18 24.96
CA SER A 29 42.59 3.71 25.34
C SER A 29 43.57 3.77 24.17
N GLY A 30 44.71 4.40 24.43
CA GLY A 30 45.92 4.18 23.64
C GLY A 30 46.21 5.18 22.53
N LEU A 31 46.23 6.48 22.85
CA LEU A 31 47.22 7.34 22.21
C LEU A 31 48.59 6.83 22.68
N ASN A 32 49.13 5.88 21.92
CA ASN A 32 50.46 5.32 22.11
C ASN A 32 51.47 6.44 21.79
N THR A 33 51.70 7.30 22.77
CA THR A 33 52.79 8.27 22.78
C THR A 33 54.08 7.46 22.88
N LYS A 34 54.68 7.16 21.73
CA LYS A 34 56.14 6.99 21.66
C LYS A 34 56.77 8.16 22.42
N PRO A 35 57.91 7.98 23.11
CA PRO A 35 58.65 9.08 23.71
C PRO A 35 59.22 9.92 22.57
N GLU A 36 58.38 10.77 21.99
CA GLU A 36 58.81 11.89 21.19
C GLU A 36 59.36 12.90 22.19
N VAL A 37 60.65 13.21 22.06
CA VAL A 37 61.34 14.19 22.89
C VAL A 37 60.46 15.43 22.99
N ASP A 38 59.94 15.70 24.18
CA ASP A 38 59.11 16.87 24.39
C ASP A 38 60.04 18.08 24.34
N ILE A 39 59.98 18.81 23.23
CA ILE A 39 60.82 19.99 23.00
C ILE A 39 60.57 21.02 24.12
N GLN A 40 59.39 21.02 24.75
CA GLN A 40 59.12 21.87 25.90
C GLN A 40 59.96 21.44 27.12
N GLU A 41 60.11 20.15 27.37
CA GLU A 41 60.95 19.60 28.43
C GLU A 41 62.43 19.91 28.18
N GLU A 42 62.88 19.79 26.93
CA GLU A 42 64.27 20.07 26.55
C GLU A 42 64.62 21.57 26.61
N LEU A 43 63.65 22.43 26.29
CA LEU A 43 63.76 23.88 26.45
C LEU A 43 63.72 24.30 27.93
N GLU A 44 62.90 23.62 28.74
CA GLU A 44 62.86 23.82 30.20
C GLU A 44 64.19 23.41 30.83
N ARG A 45 64.78 22.29 30.39
CA ARG A 45 66.10 21.83 30.81
C ARG A 45 67.21 22.81 30.40
N LEU A 46 67.16 23.36 29.19
CA LEU A 46 68.07 24.44 28.77
C LEU A 46 67.93 25.67 29.68
N LYS A 47 66.69 26.04 30.03
CA LYS A 47 66.41 27.15 30.95
C LYS A 47 66.95 26.86 32.35
N GLU A 48 66.78 25.64 32.86
CA GLU A 48 67.31 25.21 34.15
C GLU A 48 68.84 25.25 34.19
N MET A 49 69.52 24.82 33.13
CA MET A 49 70.99 24.93 33.02
C MET A 49 71.46 26.39 33.10
N ILE A 50 70.71 27.32 32.49
CA ILE A 50 71.00 28.77 32.56
C ILE A 50 70.64 29.36 33.94
N LEU A 51 69.67 28.78 34.67
CA LEU A 51 69.26 29.24 36.00
C LEU A 51 70.14 28.70 37.14
N MET A 52 70.63 27.46 37.02
CA MET A 52 71.46 26.77 38.02
C MET A 52 72.95 27.11 37.90
N SER A 53 73.34 27.80 36.83
CA SER A 53 74.71 28.20 36.59
C SER A 53 75.15 29.35 37.50
N THR A 54 76.46 29.42 37.77
CA THR A 54 77.01 30.36 38.75
C THR A 54 76.89 31.80 38.22
N ARG A 55 76.04 32.62 38.84
CA ARG A 55 75.95 34.04 38.53
C ARG A 55 77.16 34.78 39.10
N ILE A 56 77.86 35.54 38.26
CA ILE A 56 79.03 36.30 38.69
C ILE A 56 78.54 37.54 39.47
N PRO A 57 78.86 37.69 40.77
CA PRO A 57 78.40 38.82 41.57
C PRO A 57 78.88 40.15 40.97
N TRP A 58 78.01 41.16 40.99
CA TRP A 58 78.19 42.49 40.37
C TRP A 58 78.12 42.56 38.84
N THR A 59 77.85 41.45 38.14
CA THR A 59 77.63 41.46 36.69
C THR A 59 76.31 40.78 36.31
N ARG A 60 75.83 41.00 35.09
CA ARG A 60 74.66 40.30 34.52
C ARG A 60 75.05 38.99 33.81
N TYR A 61 76.32 38.60 33.87
CA TYR A 61 76.84 37.42 33.19
C TYR A 61 76.72 36.18 34.08
N THR A 62 76.35 35.07 33.46
CA THR A 62 76.23 33.76 34.11
C THR A 62 77.30 32.84 33.52
N PHE A 63 78.03 32.14 34.38
CA PHE A 63 79.05 31.19 33.96
C PHE A 63 78.40 29.84 33.70
N VAL A 64 78.26 29.49 32.41
CA VAL A 64 77.64 28.24 31.98
C VAL A 64 78.66 27.40 31.23
N ASP A 65 78.54 26.09 31.37
CA ASP A 65 79.31 25.12 30.60
C ASP A 65 78.89 25.23 29.12
N GLU A 66 79.84 25.66 28.29
CA GLU A 66 79.64 25.91 26.86
C GLU A 66 79.31 24.61 26.12
N ASP A 67 80.00 23.52 26.44
CA ASP A 67 79.83 22.23 25.78
C ASP A 67 78.43 21.67 26.05
N GLN A 68 77.98 21.70 27.32
CA GLN A 68 76.65 21.21 27.69
C GLN A 68 75.52 22.06 27.08
N LEU A 69 75.69 23.39 27.02
CA LEU A 69 74.69 24.25 26.39
C LEU A 69 74.59 24.04 24.88
N LEU A 70 75.73 23.89 24.21
CA LEU A 70 75.78 23.65 22.77
C LEU A 70 75.13 22.31 22.43
N ASP A 71 75.44 21.24 23.16
CA ASP A 71 74.82 19.92 22.98
C ASP A 71 73.29 19.98 23.16
N GLN A 72 72.83 20.71 24.17
CA GLN A 72 71.39 20.91 24.45
C GLN A 72 70.69 21.67 23.32
N ILE A 73 71.34 22.71 22.77
CA ILE A 73 70.81 23.48 21.64
C ILE A 73 70.79 22.64 20.35
N GLU A 74 71.85 21.85 20.11
CA GLU A 74 71.94 20.97 18.95
C GLU A 74 70.87 19.87 19.01
N LEU A 75 70.60 19.31 20.19
CA LEU A 75 69.53 18.35 20.41
C LEU A 75 68.15 18.93 20.09
N ILE A 76 67.86 20.15 20.57
CA ILE A 76 66.62 20.86 20.22
C ILE A 76 66.56 21.11 18.71
N GLN A 77 67.65 21.57 18.10
CA GLN A 77 67.71 21.87 16.67
C GLN A 77 67.52 20.60 15.81
N PHE A 78 67.98 19.45 16.28
CA PHE A 78 67.80 18.16 15.61
C PHE A 78 66.33 17.68 15.65
N HIS A 79 65.66 17.87 16.79
CA HIS A 79 64.28 17.36 16.99
C HIS A 79 63.18 18.31 16.50
N LEU A 80 63.41 19.63 16.51
CA LEU A 80 62.43 20.65 16.14
C LEU A 80 61.84 20.50 14.71
N PRO A 81 62.65 20.27 13.65
CA PRO A 81 62.12 20.15 12.29
C PRO A 81 61.16 18.98 12.13
N LYS A 82 61.46 17.86 12.80
CA LYS A 82 60.67 16.63 12.75
C LYS A 82 59.28 16.82 13.38
N VAL A 83 59.18 17.57 14.47
CA VAL A 83 57.89 17.88 15.12
C VAL A 83 57.04 18.82 14.26
N PHE A 84 57.67 19.78 13.56
CA PHE A 84 56.94 20.64 12.62
C PHE A 84 56.42 19.87 11.41
N GLU A 85 57.21 18.98 10.82
CA GLU A 85 56.76 18.11 9.72
C GLU A 85 55.55 17.26 10.11
N GLN A 86 55.60 16.67 11.30
CA GLN A 86 54.48 15.90 11.84
C GLN A 86 53.24 16.77 12.10
N SER A 87 53.42 17.99 12.62
CA SER A 87 52.33 18.92 12.86
C SER A 87 51.62 19.34 11.57
N VAL A 88 52.39 19.65 10.52
CA VAL A 88 51.84 19.97 9.19
C VAL A 88 51.06 18.78 8.62
N THR A 89 51.63 17.57 8.74
CA THR A 89 50.96 16.34 8.30
C THR A 89 49.67 16.09 9.08
N LEU A 90 49.68 16.31 10.39
CA LEU A 90 48.50 16.14 11.25
C LEU A 90 47.39 17.12 10.88
N VAL A 91 47.71 18.39 10.63
CA VAL A 91 46.73 19.40 10.18
C VAL A 91 46.17 19.03 8.81
N SER A 92 47.03 18.63 7.86
CA SER A 92 46.60 18.17 6.53
C SER A 92 45.66 16.95 6.63
N ASN A 93 46.00 15.97 7.47
CA ASN A 93 45.16 14.79 7.69
C ASN A 93 43.82 15.16 8.32
N ARG A 94 43.80 16.08 9.28
CA ARG A 94 42.56 16.61 9.87
C ARG A 94 41.68 17.26 8.81
N ASP A 95 42.26 18.10 7.95
CA ASP A 95 41.50 18.79 6.90
C ASP A 95 40.93 17.80 5.89
N GLU A 96 41.68 16.74 5.54
CA GLU A 96 41.20 15.66 4.69
C GLU A 96 40.02 14.90 5.33
N ILE A 97 40.14 14.54 6.61
CA ILE A 97 39.05 13.88 7.35
C ILE A 97 37.81 14.78 7.40
N MET A 98 37.99 16.07 7.69
CA MET A 98 36.89 17.04 7.71
C MET A 98 36.22 17.18 6.35
N LEU A 99 36.98 17.18 5.26
CA LEU A 99 36.45 17.22 3.90
C LEU A 99 35.66 15.95 3.57
N LYS A 100 36.19 14.77 3.91
CA LYS A 100 35.50 13.49 3.73
C LYS A 100 34.21 13.43 4.54
N ALA A 101 34.25 13.83 5.81
CA ALA A 101 33.07 13.88 6.66
C ALA A 101 31.99 14.83 6.13
N LYS A 102 32.39 16.00 5.62
CA LYS A 102 31.45 16.96 4.98
C LYS A 102 30.80 16.37 3.73
N ARG A 103 31.58 15.77 2.84
CA ARG A 103 31.05 15.13 1.62
C ARG A 103 30.10 13.99 1.97
N TYR A 104 30.52 13.10 2.85
CA TYR A 104 29.68 12.01 3.32
C TYR A 104 28.36 12.51 3.93
N SER A 105 28.40 13.57 4.73
CA SER A 105 27.18 14.17 5.29
C SER A 105 26.27 14.76 4.21
N GLN A 106 26.84 15.42 3.20
CA GLN A 106 26.07 15.96 2.08
C GLN A 106 25.43 14.83 1.25
N ASP A 107 26.19 13.79 0.95
CA ASP A 107 25.70 12.62 0.24
C ASP A 107 24.57 11.94 1.03
N LEU A 108 24.75 11.77 2.35
CA LEU A 108 23.74 11.20 3.24
C LEU A 108 22.45 12.03 3.27
N ILE A 109 22.56 13.36 3.38
CA ILE A 109 21.39 14.25 3.35
C ILE A 109 20.67 14.12 2.01
N SER A 110 21.40 14.17 0.89
CA SER A 110 20.80 14.06 -0.44
C SER A 110 20.09 12.72 -0.66
N ALA A 111 20.69 11.61 -0.18
CA ALA A 111 20.07 10.29 -0.25
C ALA A 111 18.79 10.23 0.60
N ALA A 112 18.80 10.81 1.80
CA ALA A 112 17.62 10.88 2.66
C ALA A 112 16.49 11.73 2.05
N GLU A 113 16.82 12.88 1.43
CA GLU A 113 15.87 13.73 0.73
C GLU A 113 15.25 13.01 -0.49
N GLN A 114 16.07 12.29 -1.26
CA GLN A 114 15.59 11.51 -2.40
C GLN A 114 14.63 10.40 -1.96
N GLN A 115 15.00 9.64 -0.93
CA GLN A 115 14.11 8.60 -0.37
C GLN A 115 12.81 9.18 0.17
N ALA A 116 12.87 10.32 0.86
CA ALA A 116 11.67 11.00 1.34
C ALA A 116 10.75 11.44 0.19
N SER A 117 11.32 11.95 -0.91
CA SER A 117 10.56 12.29 -2.12
C SER A 117 9.87 11.06 -2.71
N GLU A 118 10.58 9.94 -2.83
CA GLU A 118 10.03 8.69 -3.36
C GLU A 118 8.87 8.17 -2.51
N ILE A 119 9.01 8.17 -1.18
CA ILE A 119 7.94 7.75 -0.26
C ILE A 119 6.71 8.67 -0.37
N LEU A 120 6.92 9.98 -0.51
CA LEU A 120 5.83 10.93 -0.69
C LEU A 120 5.10 10.73 -2.02
N ASP A 121 5.83 10.46 -3.10
CA ASP A 121 5.27 10.15 -4.41
C ASP A 121 4.43 8.86 -4.33
N GLU A 122 4.94 7.80 -3.68
CA GLU A 122 4.20 6.56 -3.43
C GLU A 122 2.92 6.83 -2.62
N MET A 123 2.99 7.63 -1.55
CA MET A 123 1.82 7.97 -0.74
C MET A 123 0.78 8.75 -1.56
N SER A 124 1.22 9.66 -2.42
CA SER A 124 0.32 10.42 -3.30
C SER A 124 -0.41 9.51 -4.29
N LEU A 125 0.29 8.50 -4.83
CA LEU A 125 -0.29 7.50 -5.72
C LEU A 125 -1.32 6.62 -5.00
N VAL A 126 -1.01 6.17 -3.79
CA VAL A 126 -1.94 5.39 -2.96
C VAL A 126 -3.18 6.22 -2.62
N GLN A 127 -3.00 7.48 -2.21
CA GLN A 127 -4.11 8.37 -1.90
C GLN A 127 -5.01 8.62 -3.11
N GLN A 128 -4.41 8.83 -4.29
CA GLN A 128 -5.15 8.98 -5.54
C GLN A 128 -5.93 7.69 -5.88
N ALA A 129 -5.28 6.52 -5.80
CA ALA A 129 -5.91 5.24 -6.06
C ALA A 129 -7.09 4.97 -5.10
N GLU A 130 -6.97 5.35 -3.83
CA GLU A 130 -8.06 5.26 -2.85
C GLU A 130 -9.24 6.19 -3.21
N GLN A 131 -8.96 7.43 -3.63
CA GLN A 131 -10.00 8.36 -4.06
C GLN A 131 -10.75 7.85 -5.30
N GLU A 132 -10.01 7.35 -6.30
CA GLU A 132 -10.60 6.76 -7.50
C GLU A 132 -11.43 5.53 -7.17
N ALA A 133 -10.92 4.63 -6.33
CA ALA A 133 -11.67 3.47 -5.87
C ALA A 133 -12.96 3.88 -5.16
N GLN A 134 -12.91 4.86 -4.25
CA GLN A 134 -14.09 5.39 -3.57
C GLN A 134 -15.11 5.98 -4.55
N ALA A 135 -14.65 6.71 -5.57
CA ALA A 135 -15.51 7.26 -6.61
C ALA A 135 -16.19 6.14 -7.43
N ILE A 136 -15.45 5.11 -7.82
CA ILE A 136 -15.99 3.94 -8.53
C ILE A 136 -17.04 3.23 -7.66
N TRP A 137 -16.78 3.05 -6.36
CA TRP A 137 -17.73 2.44 -5.43
C TRP A 137 -19.02 3.24 -5.32
N GLN A 138 -18.92 4.57 -5.18
CA GLN A 138 -20.09 5.46 -5.12
C GLN A 138 -20.90 5.40 -6.42
N GLN A 139 -20.23 5.46 -7.56
CA GLN A 139 -20.87 5.33 -8.87
C GLN A 139 -21.58 3.98 -9.01
N THR A 140 -20.89 2.88 -8.70
CA THR A 140 -21.44 1.52 -8.78
C THR A 140 -22.67 1.36 -7.87
N LEU A 141 -22.62 1.93 -6.65
CA LEU A 141 -23.74 1.92 -5.73
C LEU A 141 -24.94 2.68 -6.30
N GLN A 142 -24.71 3.87 -6.85
CA GLN A 142 -25.75 4.68 -7.47
C GLN A 142 -26.37 3.98 -8.69
N GLU A 143 -25.54 3.36 -9.54
CA GLU A 143 -26.00 2.59 -10.70
C GLU A 143 -26.82 1.36 -10.29
N CYS A 144 -26.38 0.65 -9.25
CA CYS A 144 -27.12 -0.47 -8.70
C CYS A 144 -28.49 -0.02 -8.14
N GLN A 145 -28.52 1.09 -7.40
CA GLN A 145 -29.76 1.68 -6.89
C GLN A 145 -30.71 2.05 -8.02
N LYS A 146 -30.23 2.79 -9.03
CA LYS A 146 -31.02 3.17 -10.21
C LYS A 146 -31.55 1.96 -10.97
N THR A 147 -30.72 0.94 -11.16
CA THR A 147 -31.13 -0.30 -11.84
C THR A 147 -32.21 -1.02 -11.05
N LYS A 148 -32.08 -1.08 -9.72
CA LYS A 148 -33.09 -1.65 -8.84
C LYS A 148 -34.41 -0.87 -8.92
N GLU A 149 -34.36 0.45 -8.90
CA GLU A 149 -35.54 1.31 -9.03
C GLU A 149 -36.25 1.06 -10.36
N ASN A 150 -35.50 1.00 -11.47
CA ASN A 150 -36.05 0.68 -12.78
C ASN A 150 -36.70 -0.71 -12.81
N LEU A 151 -36.02 -1.74 -12.27
CA LEU A 151 -36.58 -3.09 -12.20
C LEU A 151 -37.87 -3.16 -11.39
N VAL A 152 -37.96 -2.40 -10.29
CA VAL A 152 -39.20 -2.33 -9.50
C VAL A 152 -40.34 -1.74 -10.34
N LEU A 153 -40.09 -0.70 -11.11
CA LEU A 153 -41.09 -0.09 -11.99
C LEU A 153 -41.52 -1.05 -13.11
N GLU A 154 -40.57 -1.74 -13.73
CA GLU A 154 -40.85 -2.74 -14.77
C GLU A 154 -41.67 -3.91 -14.23
N LEU A 155 -41.33 -4.44 -13.04
CA LEU A 155 -42.09 -5.50 -12.39
C LEU A 155 -43.53 -5.06 -12.08
N GLN A 156 -43.73 -3.84 -11.58
CA GLN A 156 -45.06 -3.31 -11.31
C GLN A 156 -45.92 -3.21 -12.58
N GLU A 157 -45.34 -2.77 -13.70
CA GLU A 157 -46.06 -2.68 -14.96
C GLU A 157 -46.39 -4.08 -15.52
N LEU A 158 -45.45 -5.03 -15.43
CA LEU A 158 -45.69 -6.42 -15.85
C LEU A 158 -46.79 -7.08 -15.03
N GLU A 159 -46.80 -6.89 -13.70
CA GLU A 159 -47.85 -7.40 -12.82
C GLU A 159 -49.21 -6.86 -13.27
N LYS A 160 -49.29 -5.55 -13.52
CA LYS A 160 -50.53 -4.92 -14.00
C LYS A 160 -50.97 -5.50 -15.34
N GLN A 161 -50.08 -5.66 -16.30
CA GLN A 161 -50.41 -6.25 -17.61
C GLN A 161 -50.90 -7.70 -17.45
N SER A 162 -50.20 -8.51 -16.66
CA SER A 162 -50.61 -9.89 -16.39
C SER A 162 -52.00 -9.95 -15.75
N THR A 163 -52.31 -9.05 -14.81
CA THR A 163 -53.65 -9.01 -14.21
C THR A 163 -54.74 -8.64 -15.23
N GLN A 164 -54.48 -7.67 -16.11
CA GLN A 164 -55.42 -7.28 -17.17
C GLN A 164 -55.63 -8.41 -18.18
N ASP A 165 -54.57 -9.12 -18.56
CA ASP A 165 -54.65 -10.25 -19.47
C ASP A 165 -55.48 -11.39 -18.87
N LEU A 166 -55.31 -11.68 -17.58
CA LEU A 166 -56.12 -12.67 -16.86
C LEU A 166 -57.60 -12.26 -16.83
N GLU A 167 -57.90 -10.99 -16.59
CA GLU A 167 -59.27 -10.47 -16.62
C GLU A 167 -59.90 -10.61 -18.01
N LEU A 168 -59.16 -10.22 -19.06
CA LEU A 168 -59.62 -10.34 -20.45
C LEU A 168 -59.88 -11.80 -20.83
N GLN A 169 -58.94 -12.70 -20.50
CA GLN A 169 -59.09 -14.13 -20.75
C GLN A 169 -60.30 -14.69 -20.01
N ARG A 170 -60.49 -14.30 -18.74
CA ARG A 170 -61.66 -14.70 -17.95
C ARG A 170 -62.96 -14.24 -18.61
N GLN A 171 -63.03 -13.01 -19.09
CA GLN A 171 -64.22 -12.50 -19.77
C GLN A 171 -64.53 -13.31 -21.04
N LYS A 172 -63.53 -13.58 -21.88
CA LYS A 172 -63.69 -14.41 -23.08
C LYS A 172 -64.20 -15.81 -22.76
N LEU A 173 -63.63 -16.46 -21.73
CA LEU A 173 -64.08 -17.78 -21.31
C LEU A 173 -65.53 -17.77 -20.84
N LEU A 174 -65.98 -16.72 -20.14
CA LEU A 174 -67.38 -16.58 -19.74
C LEU A 174 -68.30 -16.43 -20.95
N GLU A 175 -67.93 -15.58 -21.92
CA GLU A 175 -68.67 -15.42 -23.17
C GLU A 175 -68.75 -16.75 -23.95
N GLU A 176 -67.64 -17.49 -24.07
CA GLU A 176 -67.61 -18.81 -24.70
C GLU A 176 -68.51 -19.81 -23.96
N CYS A 177 -68.46 -19.84 -22.62
CA CYS A 177 -69.34 -20.68 -21.82
C CYS A 177 -70.82 -20.35 -22.04
N GLU A 178 -71.19 -19.06 -22.10
CA GLU A 178 -72.57 -18.64 -22.41
C GLU A 178 -73.00 -19.08 -23.81
N MET A 179 -72.12 -18.97 -24.79
CA MET A 179 -72.40 -19.39 -26.18
C MET A 179 -72.56 -20.92 -26.27
N ILE A 180 -71.72 -21.68 -25.57
CA ILE A 180 -71.82 -23.15 -25.51
C ILE A 180 -73.12 -23.56 -24.82
N GLN A 181 -73.51 -22.90 -23.71
CA GLN A 181 -74.76 -23.17 -23.02
C GLN A 181 -75.96 -22.93 -23.93
N LYS A 182 -76.05 -21.76 -24.57
CA LYS A 182 -77.12 -21.45 -25.52
C LYS A 182 -77.15 -22.44 -26.69
N GLY A 183 -76.01 -22.75 -27.28
CA GLY A 183 -75.95 -23.72 -28.38
C GLY A 183 -76.38 -25.13 -27.97
N ALA A 184 -76.12 -25.54 -26.73
CA ALA A 184 -76.60 -26.81 -26.18
C ALA A 184 -78.10 -26.80 -25.93
N ASP A 185 -78.65 -25.69 -25.40
CA ASP A 185 -80.09 -25.50 -25.20
C ASP A 185 -80.84 -25.52 -26.54
N ASP A 186 -80.37 -24.75 -27.53
CA ASP A 186 -80.93 -24.72 -28.88
C ASP A 186 -80.92 -26.11 -29.55
N TYR A 187 -79.83 -26.86 -29.36
CA TYR A 187 -79.71 -28.23 -29.86
C TYR A 187 -80.70 -29.17 -29.18
N ALA A 188 -80.87 -29.07 -27.85
CA ALA A 188 -81.81 -29.86 -27.10
C ALA A 188 -83.25 -29.60 -27.57
N ASP A 189 -83.63 -28.34 -27.73
CA ASP A 189 -84.94 -27.95 -28.27
C ASP A 189 -85.17 -28.52 -29.67
N GLN A 190 -84.16 -28.44 -30.55
CA GLN A 190 -84.26 -28.96 -31.91
C GLN A 190 -84.44 -30.50 -31.94
N VAL A 191 -83.72 -31.22 -31.09
CA VAL A 191 -83.88 -32.69 -30.94
C VAL A 191 -85.26 -33.04 -30.39
N LEU A 192 -85.74 -32.30 -29.38
CA LEU A 192 -87.07 -32.51 -28.80
C LEU A 192 -88.19 -32.22 -29.81
N GLN A 193 -88.07 -31.17 -30.61
CA GLN A 193 -89.01 -30.82 -31.67
C GLN A 193 -89.08 -31.90 -32.76
N ASP A 194 -87.93 -32.45 -33.19
CA ASP A 194 -87.90 -33.56 -34.17
C ASP A 194 -88.55 -34.82 -33.57
N LEU A 195 -88.29 -35.13 -32.29
CA LEU A 195 -88.92 -36.24 -31.59
C LEU A 195 -90.45 -36.07 -31.48
N GLU A 196 -90.92 -34.87 -31.13
CA GLU A 196 -92.34 -34.53 -31.07
C GLU A 196 -93.01 -34.75 -32.43
N SER A 197 -92.40 -34.26 -33.51
CA SER A 197 -92.91 -34.42 -34.87
C SER A 197 -93.04 -35.90 -35.26
N ARG A 198 -92.00 -36.70 -35.03
CA ARG A 198 -91.98 -38.14 -35.34
C ARG A 198 -93.01 -38.92 -34.52
N LEU A 199 -93.15 -38.61 -33.23
CA LEU A 199 -94.16 -39.24 -32.37
C LEU A 199 -95.57 -38.84 -32.82
N GLY A 200 -95.78 -37.58 -33.21
CA GLY A 200 -97.04 -37.08 -33.76
C GLY A 200 -97.44 -37.80 -35.06
N GLU A 201 -96.48 -38.04 -35.95
CA GLU A 201 -96.69 -38.83 -37.17
C GLU A 201 -97.08 -40.27 -36.85
N MET A 202 -96.36 -40.95 -35.96
CA MET A 202 -96.70 -42.32 -35.54
C MET A 202 -98.10 -42.39 -34.90
N LEU A 203 -98.45 -41.46 -34.01
CA LEU A 203 -99.78 -41.42 -33.39
C LEU A 203 -100.88 -41.23 -34.44
N ARG A 204 -100.64 -40.42 -35.48
CA ARG A 204 -101.59 -40.23 -36.58
C ARG A 204 -101.79 -41.53 -37.36
N VAL A 205 -100.72 -42.27 -37.65
CA VAL A 205 -100.79 -43.59 -38.29
C VAL A 205 -101.60 -44.57 -37.43
N VAL A 206 -101.35 -44.63 -36.11
CA VAL A 206 -102.09 -45.51 -35.20
C VAL A 206 -103.57 -45.13 -35.12
N ARG A 207 -103.89 -43.84 -35.05
CA ARG A 207 -105.28 -43.36 -35.01
C ARG A 207 -106.04 -43.74 -36.28
N ASN A 208 -105.43 -43.53 -37.45
CA ASN A 208 -106.01 -43.93 -38.75
C ASN A 208 -106.22 -45.45 -38.84
N GLY A 209 -105.23 -46.25 -38.42
CA GLY A 209 -105.35 -47.71 -38.41
C GLY A 209 -106.44 -48.23 -37.48
N ARG A 210 -106.68 -47.54 -36.36
CA ARG A 210 -107.79 -47.85 -35.44
C ARG A 210 -109.15 -47.48 -36.01
N GLU A 211 -109.27 -46.36 -36.73
CA GLU A 211 -110.51 -45.96 -37.41
C GLU A 211 -110.92 -46.95 -38.51
N GLN A 212 -109.96 -47.60 -39.17
CA GLN A 212 -110.23 -48.65 -40.16
C GLN A 212 -110.70 -49.99 -39.59
N LEU A 213 -110.65 -50.18 -38.27
CA LEU A 213 -111.07 -51.40 -37.58
C LEU A 213 -112.47 -51.28 -36.91
N GLN A 214 -113.14 -50.13 -37.05
CA GLN A 214 -114.55 -49.92 -36.64
C GLN A 214 -115.47 -49.97 -37.86
#